data_AF-A0A183BLY4-F1
#
_entry.id   AF-A0A183BLY4-F1
#
_cell.length_a   1.000
_cell.length_b   1.000
_cell.length_c   1.000
_cell.angle_alpha   90.00
_cell.angle_beta   90.00
_cell.angle_gamma   90.00
#
_symmetry.space_group_name_H-M   'P 1'
#
loop_
_entity.id
_entity.type
_entity.pdbx_description
1 polymer ?
#
loop_
_entity_poly.entity_id
_entity_poly.type
_entity_poly.pdbx_seq_one_letter_code
_entity_poly.pdbx_strand_id
1 'polypeptide(L)'
;MTILAIVLFTLLVITVLGLMLSELNNIADFVQQHQKHRLCVTIPYRDRWKELQEMLPLLHKFLSSQGIKAMYIIVNQSDIFRFNRASLVNIGALEAERVGCDYMAIHDVDIVPLNVNLSYHYPEGHIMHTAAGKYHPIKRYDYKNFIGSVLIITLADFKKVNGMSNDFWGWGLEDDDFYLRLKEAGMADRIRRPSNLGSNRTNTFLHLHERGRRRDYSLDEYRKKRKRKRDKSSGLLNLNYTLKACRTLKIRDIGVSMLDVNLFCDPTFASHCYAVP
;
A
#
# COMPACT_ATOMS: atom_id res chain seq x y z
N MET A 1 61.74 -21.04 -0.07
CA MET A 1 60.41 -20.41 -0.25
C MET A 1 60.47 -19.04 0.40
N THR A 2 60.42 -18.03 -0.45
CA THR A 2 61.09 -16.73 -0.30
C THR A 2 60.20 -15.71 0.41
N ILE A 3 60.80 -14.73 1.08
CA ILE A 3 60.14 -13.59 1.76
C ILE A 3 59.01 -12.98 0.91
N LEU A 4 59.18 -12.98 -0.42
CA LEU A 4 58.17 -12.55 -1.39
C LEU A 4 56.82 -13.28 -1.24
N ALA A 5 56.82 -14.60 -1.01
CA ALA A 5 55.60 -15.38 -0.82
C ALA A 5 54.86 -14.99 0.47
N ILE A 6 55.60 -14.68 1.54
CA ILE A 6 55.02 -14.22 2.81
C ILE A 6 54.42 -12.81 2.65
N VAL A 7 55.12 -11.93 1.94
CA VAL A 7 54.63 -10.57 1.63
C VAL A 7 53.36 -10.63 0.76
N LEU A 8 53.34 -11.48 -0.27
CA LEU A 8 52.16 -11.64 -1.13
C LEU A 8 50.98 -12.24 -0.36
N PHE A 9 51.21 -13.23 0.51
CA PHE A 9 50.15 -13.83 1.33
C PHE A 9 49.58 -12.83 2.35
N THR A 10 50.43 -12.05 3.01
CA THR A 10 49.98 -11.02 3.97
C THR A 10 49.21 -9.90 3.27
N LEU A 11 49.66 -9.45 2.09
CA LEU A 11 48.91 -8.50 1.25
C LEU A 11 47.53 -9.06 0.86
N LEU A 12 47.45 -10.34 0.47
CA LEU A 12 46.18 -10.99 0.14
C LEU A 12 45.24 -11.07 1.34
N VAL A 13 45.75 -11.39 2.53
CA VAL A 13 44.94 -11.42 3.76
C VAL A 13 44.40 -10.04 4.10
N ILE A 14 45.24 -8.99 4.01
CA ILE A 14 44.83 -7.61 4.29
C ILE A 14 43.75 -7.15 3.29
N THR A 15 43.91 -7.45 1.99
CA THR A 15 42.92 -7.06 0.98
C THR A 15 41.59 -7.80 1.17
N VAL A 16 41.62 -9.10 1.47
CA VAL A 16 40.41 -9.88 1.77
C VAL A 16 39.71 -9.35 3.03
N LEU A 17 40.44 -9.10 4.11
CA LEU A 17 39.86 -8.49 5.32
C LEU A 17 39.27 -7.10 5.04
N GLY A 18 39.96 -6.27 4.25
CA GLY A 18 39.47 -4.96 3.85
C GLY A 18 38.15 -5.03 3.07
N LEU A 19 38.04 -5.98 2.13
CA LEU A 19 36.80 -6.22 1.39
C LEU A 19 35.67 -6.68 2.30
N MET A 20 35.92 -7.65 3.19
CA MET A 20 34.93 -8.14 4.15
C MET A 20 34.45 -7.03 5.10
N LEU A 21 35.35 -6.18 5.60
CA LEU A 21 35.01 -5.01 6.42
C LEU A 21 34.15 -3.99 5.65
N SER A 22 34.46 -3.77 4.37
CA SER A 22 33.66 -2.87 3.53
C SER A 22 32.24 -3.39 3.30
N GLU A 23 32.07 -4.70 3.09
CA GLU A 23 30.74 -5.32 2.98
C GLU A 23 29.95 -5.22 4.29
N LEU A 24 30.61 -5.47 5.43
CA LEU A 24 29.97 -5.33 6.74
C LEU A 24 29.50 -3.90 7.02
N ASN A 25 30.31 -2.90 6.66
CA ASN A 25 29.91 -1.49 6.79
C ASN A 25 28.74 -1.15 5.87
N ASN A 26 28.76 -1.61 4.61
CA ASN A 26 27.63 -1.43 3.69
C ASN A 26 26.34 -2.08 4.22
N ILE A 27 26.43 -3.26 4.82
CA ILE A 27 25.30 -3.92 5.46
C ILE A 27 24.82 -3.11 6.67
N ALA A 28 25.73 -2.60 7.50
CA ALA A 28 25.39 -1.78 8.66
C ALA A 28 24.69 -0.48 8.24
N ASP A 29 25.22 0.23 7.24
CA ASP A 29 24.62 1.45 6.70
C ASP A 29 23.25 1.17 6.09
N PHE A 30 23.11 0.07 5.33
CA PHE A 30 21.83 -0.38 4.79
C PHE A 30 20.82 -0.64 5.92
N VAL A 31 21.21 -1.39 6.96
CA VAL A 31 20.35 -1.67 8.11
C VAL A 31 19.96 -0.39 8.85
N GLN A 32 20.91 0.53 9.06
CA GLN A 32 20.67 1.78 9.78
C GLN A 32 19.75 2.73 9.01
N GLN A 33 19.92 2.85 7.69
CA GLN A 33 19.02 3.62 6.84
C GLN A 33 17.59 3.05 6.90
N HIS A 34 17.44 1.73 6.81
CA HIS A 34 16.13 1.09 6.81
C HIS A 34 15.47 1.02 8.20
N GLN A 35 16.22 1.14 9.29
CA GLN A 35 15.67 1.28 10.65
C GLN A 35 15.09 2.67 10.94
N LYS A 36 15.43 3.69 10.14
CA LYS A 36 14.90 5.05 10.32
C LYS A 36 13.44 5.18 9.87
N HIS A 37 13.05 4.37 8.89
CA HIS A 37 11.74 4.47 8.24
C HIS A 37 10.70 3.57 8.91
N ARG A 38 9.48 4.08 9.03
CA ARG A 38 8.38 3.45 9.75
C ARG A 38 7.19 3.24 8.82
N LEU A 39 6.93 1.97 8.51
CA LEU A 39 5.82 1.57 7.66
C LEU A 39 4.51 1.50 8.45
N CYS A 40 3.48 2.16 7.93
CA CYS A 40 2.10 1.88 8.26
C CYS A 40 1.40 1.15 7.10
N VAL A 41 0.86 -0.04 7.34
CA VAL A 41 -0.01 -0.72 6.38
C VAL A 41 -1.43 -0.24 6.60
N THR A 42 -1.96 0.51 5.64
CA THR A 42 -3.32 1.06 5.67
C THR A 42 -4.27 0.16 4.89
N ILE A 43 -5.26 -0.40 5.59
CA ILE A 43 -6.21 -1.37 5.05
C ILE A 43 -7.63 -0.78 5.12
N PRO A 44 -8.17 -0.32 3.98
CA PRO A 44 -9.59 0.04 3.85
C PRO A 44 -10.45 -1.21 4.08
N TYR A 45 -11.43 -1.12 4.98
CA TYR A 45 -12.10 -2.31 5.48
C TYR A 45 -13.61 -2.11 5.69
N ARG A 46 -14.39 -3.14 5.32
CA ARG A 46 -15.79 -3.37 5.73
C ARG A 46 -16.15 -4.82 5.43
N ASP A 47 -16.71 -5.55 6.41
CA ASP A 47 -17.25 -6.90 6.23
C ASP A 47 -16.29 -7.90 5.56
N ARG A 48 -15.02 -7.91 6.00
CA ARG A 48 -13.95 -8.79 5.49
C ARG A 48 -13.18 -9.48 6.61
N TRP A 49 -13.89 -9.86 7.69
CA TRP A 49 -13.25 -10.33 8.92
C TRP A 49 -12.41 -11.59 8.69
N LYS A 50 -12.95 -12.53 7.91
CA LYS A 50 -12.25 -13.75 7.53
C LYS A 50 -10.97 -13.46 6.75
N GLU A 51 -11.03 -12.60 5.73
CA GLU A 51 -9.84 -12.18 4.98
C GLU A 51 -8.82 -11.50 5.88
N LEU A 52 -9.24 -10.61 6.77
CA LEU A 52 -8.34 -9.93 7.69
C LEU A 52 -7.63 -10.92 8.63
N GLN A 53 -8.36 -11.90 9.17
CA GLN A 53 -7.81 -12.94 10.04
C GLN A 53 -6.84 -13.88 9.31
N GLU A 54 -7.05 -14.13 8.03
CA GLU A 54 -6.18 -14.97 7.19
C GLU A 54 -4.96 -14.18 6.67
N MET A 55 -5.16 -12.95 6.21
CA MET A 55 -4.12 -12.12 5.61
C MET A 55 -3.10 -11.63 6.63
N LEU A 56 -3.55 -11.17 7.80
CA LEU A 56 -2.68 -10.46 8.74
C LEU A 56 -1.46 -11.28 9.19
N PRO A 57 -1.57 -12.56 9.57
CA PRO A 57 -0.39 -13.37 9.93
C PRO A 57 0.57 -13.60 8.76
N LEU A 58 0.03 -13.78 7.55
CA LEU A 58 0.83 -14.02 6.36
C LEU A 58 1.60 -12.75 5.96
N LEU A 59 0.92 -11.61 5.94
CA LEU A 59 1.55 -10.33 5.66
C LEU A 59 2.56 -9.96 6.75
N HIS A 60 2.24 -10.18 8.02
CA HIS A 60 3.17 -9.92 9.12
C HIS A 60 4.45 -10.75 9.04
N LYS A 61 4.33 -12.05 8.76
CA LYS A 61 5.49 -12.90 8.50
C LYS A 61 6.29 -12.42 7.29
N PHE A 62 5.62 -12.04 6.21
CA PHE A 62 6.26 -11.53 5.00
C PHE A 62 7.08 -10.25 5.29
N LEU A 63 6.48 -9.25 5.94
CA LEU A 63 7.16 -8.00 6.30
C LEU A 63 8.30 -8.23 7.30
N SER A 64 8.09 -9.10 8.30
CA SER A 64 9.13 -9.46 9.27
C SER A 64 10.33 -10.15 8.60
N SER A 65 10.09 -10.98 7.57
CA SER A 65 11.18 -11.60 6.78
C SER A 65 12.02 -10.58 6.00
N GLN A 66 11.50 -9.38 5.79
CA GLN A 66 12.21 -8.24 5.21
C GLN A 66 12.84 -7.32 6.29
N GLY A 67 12.75 -7.69 7.57
CA GLY A 67 13.21 -6.84 8.68
C GLY A 67 12.30 -5.65 8.97
N ILE A 68 11.08 -5.60 8.39
CA ILE A 68 10.16 -4.48 8.52
C ILE A 68 9.22 -4.71 9.71
N LYS A 69 9.32 -3.84 10.72
CA LYS A 69 8.36 -3.75 11.83
C LYS A 69 7.23 -2.79 11.47
N ALA A 70 6.19 -3.31 10.81
CA ALA A 70 5.06 -2.50 10.36
C ALA A 70 4.00 -2.30 11.45
N MET A 71 3.31 -1.15 11.39
CA MET A 71 2.08 -0.89 12.14
C MET A 71 0.88 -1.12 11.21
N TYR A 72 -0.17 -1.77 11.69
CA TYR A 72 -1.38 -2.05 10.90
C TYR A 72 -2.51 -1.12 11.29
N ILE A 73 -3.01 -0.37 10.31
CA ILE A 73 -4.13 0.56 10.46
C ILE A 73 -5.28 0.03 9.62
N ILE A 74 -6.31 -0.48 10.31
CA ILE A 74 -7.55 -0.95 9.69
C ILE A 74 -8.56 0.17 9.78
N VAL A 75 -9.01 0.67 8.63
CA VAL A 75 -10.00 1.76 8.58
C VAL A 75 -11.35 1.15 8.23
N ASN A 76 -12.15 0.90 9.26
CA ASN A 76 -13.44 0.23 9.20
C ASN A 76 -14.59 1.20 8.93
N GLN A 77 -15.15 1.15 7.72
CA GLN A 77 -16.29 1.99 7.34
C GLN A 77 -17.59 1.47 7.96
N SER A 78 -18.10 2.20 8.95
CA SER A 78 -19.23 1.81 9.79
C SER A 78 -20.55 2.51 9.43
N ASP A 79 -20.52 3.51 8.54
CA ASP A 79 -21.71 4.10 7.95
C ASP A 79 -22.42 3.14 6.98
N ILE A 80 -23.65 3.50 6.56
CA ILE A 80 -24.49 2.71 5.65
C ILE A 80 -24.24 3.04 4.16
N PHE A 81 -23.34 3.98 3.85
CA PHE A 81 -23.07 4.36 2.47
C PHE A 81 -22.30 3.25 1.77
N ARG A 82 -22.23 3.30 0.44
CA ARG A 82 -21.38 2.40 -0.34
C ARG A 82 -19.93 2.48 0.12
N PHE A 83 -19.19 1.41 -0.10
CA PHE A 83 -17.80 1.36 0.31
C PHE A 83 -16.96 2.40 -0.45
N ASN A 84 -16.22 3.25 0.26
CA ASN A 84 -15.42 4.33 -0.31
C ASN A 84 -13.95 4.14 0.06
N ARG A 85 -13.27 3.28 -0.71
CA ARG A 85 -11.89 2.89 -0.48
C ARG A 85 -10.96 4.09 -0.34
N ALA A 86 -11.08 5.07 -1.24
CA ALA A 86 -10.18 6.23 -1.27
C ALA A 86 -10.30 7.15 -0.04
N SER A 87 -11.53 7.42 0.43
CA SER A 87 -11.72 8.20 1.67
C SER A 87 -11.15 7.48 2.89
N LEU A 88 -11.29 6.15 2.96
CA LEU A 88 -10.70 5.36 4.03
C LEU A 88 -9.17 5.37 3.98
N VAL A 89 -8.56 5.35 2.79
CA VAL A 89 -7.11 5.54 2.64
C VAL A 89 -6.68 6.92 3.13
N ASN A 90 -7.43 7.98 2.81
CA ASN A 90 -7.14 9.32 3.32
C ASN A 90 -7.14 9.36 4.86
N ILE A 91 -8.14 8.75 5.50
CA ILE A 91 -8.19 8.62 6.97
C ILE A 91 -6.98 7.84 7.49
N GLY A 92 -6.64 6.72 6.85
CA GLY A 92 -5.49 5.90 7.24
C GLY A 92 -4.16 6.63 7.10
N ALA A 93 -4.01 7.50 6.10
CA ALA A 93 -2.83 8.35 5.95
C ALA A 93 -2.69 9.38 7.08
N LEU A 94 -3.81 9.99 7.52
CA LEU A 94 -3.82 10.89 8.68
C LEU A 94 -3.42 10.13 9.96
N GLU A 95 -3.95 8.92 10.15
CA GLU A 95 -3.61 8.09 11.30
C GLU A 95 -2.15 7.62 11.24
N ALA A 96 -1.65 7.24 10.07
CA ALA A 96 -0.26 6.84 9.86
C ALA A 96 0.71 7.97 10.27
N GLU A 97 0.41 9.19 9.84
CA GLU A 97 1.17 10.37 10.26
C GLU A 97 1.10 10.58 11.78
N ARG A 98 -0.11 10.48 12.36
CA ARG A 98 -0.34 10.65 13.81
C ARG A 98 0.49 9.67 14.65
N VAL A 99 0.67 8.43 14.20
CA VAL A 99 1.45 7.40 14.92
C VAL A 99 2.94 7.40 14.57
N GLY A 100 3.40 8.37 13.77
CA GLY A 100 4.81 8.58 13.44
C GLY A 100 5.36 7.68 12.35
N CYS A 101 4.52 7.13 11.48
CA CYS A 101 4.97 6.56 10.22
C CYS A 101 5.37 7.68 9.25
N ASP A 102 6.30 7.40 8.35
CA ASP A 102 6.76 8.33 7.30
C ASP A 102 6.41 7.83 5.89
N TYR A 103 6.03 6.56 5.76
CA TYR A 103 5.47 5.99 4.55
C TYR A 103 4.38 4.97 4.86
N MET A 104 3.54 4.71 3.86
CA MET A 104 2.46 3.75 3.99
C MET A 104 2.37 2.80 2.80
N ALA A 105 1.86 1.60 3.08
CA ALA A 105 1.36 0.69 2.08
C ALA A 105 -0.18 0.77 2.07
N ILE A 106 -0.74 1.30 0.99
CA ILE A 106 -2.17 1.21 0.69
C ILE A 106 -2.42 -0.24 0.27
N HIS A 107 -3.20 -0.99 1.03
CA HIS A 107 -3.23 -2.44 0.89
C HIS A 107 -4.65 -3.01 0.96
N ASP A 108 -5.06 -3.71 -0.10
CA ASP A 108 -6.33 -4.43 -0.11
C ASP A 108 -6.26 -5.64 0.85
N VAL A 109 -7.36 -5.90 1.55
CA VAL A 109 -7.40 -6.94 2.60
C VAL A 109 -7.28 -8.37 2.05
N ASP A 110 -7.61 -8.58 0.76
CA ASP A 110 -7.65 -9.89 0.12
C ASP A 110 -6.41 -10.22 -0.71
N ILE A 111 -5.38 -9.39 -0.72
CA ILE A 111 -4.14 -9.61 -1.48
C ILE A 111 -3.00 -9.93 -0.51
N VAL A 112 -2.28 -11.03 -0.69
CA VAL A 112 -1.11 -11.39 0.13
C VAL A 112 0.10 -11.64 -0.76
N PRO A 113 1.25 -10.96 -0.56
CA PRO A 113 2.46 -11.22 -1.33
C PRO A 113 3.03 -12.61 -0.99
N LEU A 114 3.34 -13.40 -2.02
CA LEU A 114 4.02 -14.69 -1.89
C LEU A 114 5.46 -14.63 -2.37
N ASN A 115 5.76 -13.78 -3.35
CA ASN A 115 7.11 -13.64 -3.87
C ASN A 115 7.96 -12.73 -2.97
N VAL A 116 9.01 -13.28 -2.37
CA VAL A 116 9.93 -12.58 -1.45
C VAL A 116 10.67 -11.41 -2.08
N ASN A 117 10.76 -11.35 -3.40
CA ASN A 117 11.41 -10.26 -4.14
C ASN A 117 10.52 -9.00 -4.28
N LEU A 118 9.28 -9.02 -3.78
CA LEU A 118 8.44 -7.83 -3.67
C LEU A 118 8.86 -6.99 -2.46
N SER A 119 9.51 -5.85 -2.68
CA SER A 119 9.96 -4.99 -1.58
C SER A 119 8.82 -4.14 -0.98
N TYR A 120 8.76 -4.11 0.36
CA TYR A 120 7.93 -3.19 1.14
C TYR A 120 8.72 -2.11 1.89
N HIS A 121 10.01 -1.96 1.57
CA HIS A 121 10.86 -0.94 2.16
C HIS A 121 10.45 0.47 1.73
N TYR A 122 11.02 1.46 2.44
CA TYR A 122 10.80 2.87 2.16
C TYR A 122 11.08 3.18 0.67
N PRO A 123 10.16 3.86 -0.03
CA PRO A 123 10.27 4.04 -1.47
C PRO A 123 11.12 5.28 -1.81
N GLU A 124 12.44 5.17 -1.61
CA GLU A 124 13.45 6.24 -1.78
C GLU A 124 13.28 7.07 -3.08
N GLY A 125 12.55 8.20 -2.99
CA GLY A 125 12.24 9.04 -4.15
C GLY A 125 11.30 8.40 -5.19
N HIS A 126 10.72 7.25 -4.90
CA HIS A 126 9.87 6.47 -5.78
C HIS A 126 8.47 6.25 -5.20
N ILE A 127 7.59 5.66 -6.01
CA ILE A 127 6.28 5.12 -5.59
C ILE A 127 6.27 3.67 -6.03
N MET A 128 6.14 2.72 -5.12
CA MET A 128 6.24 1.29 -5.46
C MET A 128 4.84 0.70 -5.64
N HIS A 129 4.48 0.40 -6.88
CA HIS A 129 3.25 -0.35 -7.17
C HIS A 129 3.61 -1.83 -7.29
N THR A 130 3.43 -2.58 -6.19
CA THR A 130 3.88 -3.97 -6.08
C THR A 130 2.91 -4.94 -6.76
N ALA A 131 1.60 -4.68 -6.68
CA ALA A 131 0.55 -5.50 -7.28
C ALA A 131 0.29 -5.15 -8.76
N ALA A 132 1.33 -5.21 -9.60
CA ALA A 132 1.28 -4.65 -10.95
C ALA A 132 1.20 -5.68 -12.09
N GLY A 133 0.42 -5.34 -13.13
CA GLY A 133 0.52 -5.92 -14.47
C GLY A 133 0.37 -7.44 -14.50
N LYS A 134 1.32 -8.12 -15.16
CA LYS A 134 1.35 -9.59 -15.31
C LYS A 134 1.40 -10.37 -13.99
N TYR A 135 1.74 -9.71 -12.88
CA TYR A 135 1.80 -10.31 -11.55
C TYR A 135 0.49 -10.21 -10.78
N HIS A 136 -0.37 -9.25 -11.13
CA HIS A 136 -1.64 -9.04 -10.44
C HIS A 136 -2.59 -10.24 -10.67
N PRO A 137 -3.18 -10.86 -9.62
CA PRO A 137 -3.97 -12.10 -9.72
C PRO A 137 -5.18 -12.01 -10.67
N ILE A 138 -5.75 -10.82 -10.83
CA ILE A 138 -6.86 -10.53 -11.74
C ILE A 138 -6.34 -9.94 -13.07
N LYS A 139 -6.50 -10.69 -14.17
CA LYS A 139 -6.00 -10.34 -15.52
C LYS A 139 -6.48 -8.97 -16.04
N ARG A 140 -7.71 -8.56 -15.73
CA ARG A 140 -8.26 -7.27 -16.23
C ARG A 140 -7.59 -6.02 -15.65
N TYR A 141 -6.76 -6.16 -14.61
CA TYR A 141 -5.98 -5.03 -14.05
C TYR A 141 -4.56 -4.94 -14.64
N ASP A 142 -4.28 -5.71 -15.69
CA ASP A 142 -3.04 -5.65 -16.46
C ASP A 142 -3.11 -4.51 -17.51
N TYR A 143 -3.42 -3.29 -17.07
CA TYR A 143 -3.41 -2.11 -17.91
C TYR A 143 -2.42 -1.06 -17.37
N LYS A 144 -1.86 -0.27 -18.28
CA LYS A 144 -0.69 0.59 -18.03
C LYS A 144 -0.81 1.49 -16.80
N ASN A 145 -1.99 2.08 -16.60
CA ASN A 145 -2.20 3.12 -15.59
C ASN A 145 -2.75 2.57 -14.27
N PHE A 146 -2.99 1.26 -14.16
CA PHE A 146 -3.49 0.64 -12.94
C PHE A 146 -2.50 0.81 -11.79
N ILE A 147 -2.95 1.32 -10.65
CA ILE A 147 -2.15 1.47 -9.41
C ILE A 147 -2.91 1.01 -8.15
N GLY A 148 -3.96 0.20 -8.32
CA GLY A 148 -4.78 -0.32 -7.23
C GLY A 148 -4.10 -1.48 -6.47
N SER A 149 -4.88 -2.17 -5.63
CA SER A 149 -4.46 -3.33 -4.83
C SER A 149 -3.38 -3.03 -3.78
N VAL A 150 -2.11 -2.89 -4.18
CA VAL A 150 -1.01 -2.60 -3.26
C VAL A 150 -0.07 -1.55 -3.82
N LEU A 151 -0.05 -0.39 -3.17
CA LEU A 151 0.79 0.77 -3.54
C LEU A 151 1.50 1.31 -2.31
N ILE A 152 2.81 1.51 -2.41
CA ILE A 152 3.66 2.02 -1.33
C ILE A 152 4.13 3.42 -1.70
N ILE A 153 3.89 4.37 -0.81
CA ILE A 153 4.11 5.79 -1.03
C ILE A 153 4.51 6.48 0.27
N THR A 154 5.38 7.50 0.18
CA THR A 154 5.69 8.34 1.34
C THR A 154 4.46 9.16 1.74
N LEU A 155 4.28 9.42 3.04
CA LEU A 155 3.17 10.28 3.49
C LEU A 155 3.35 11.71 2.96
N ALA A 156 4.59 12.16 2.75
CA ALA A 156 4.89 13.45 2.14
C ALA A 156 4.35 13.55 0.70
N ASP A 157 4.63 12.55 -0.15
CA ASP A 157 4.13 12.52 -1.53
C ASP A 157 2.60 12.39 -1.57
N PHE A 158 2.04 11.55 -0.71
CA PHE A 158 0.58 11.38 -0.62
C PHE A 158 -0.13 12.70 -0.27
N LYS A 159 0.39 13.44 0.72
CA LYS A 159 -0.13 14.77 1.10
C LYS A 159 0.08 15.81 0.01
N LYS A 160 1.23 15.78 -0.69
CA LYS A 160 1.54 16.72 -1.78
C LYS A 160 0.52 16.68 -2.93
N VAL A 161 -0.12 15.52 -3.15
CA VAL A 161 -1.18 15.37 -4.16
C VAL A 161 -2.60 15.48 -3.59
N ASN A 162 -2.74 15.96 -2.35
CA ASN A 162 -3.99 16.06 -1.62
C ASN A 162 -4.71 14.69 -1.48
N GLY A 163 -3.95 13.62 -1.25
CA GLY A 163 -4.46 12.26 -1.11
C GLY A 163 -5.32 11.78 -2.29
N MET A 164 -6.23 10.85 -2.02
CA MET A 164 -7.16 10.29 -2.99
C MET A 164 -8.48 11.09 -3.03
N SER A 165 -9.29 10.93 -4.09
CA SER A 165 -10.62 11.56 -4.17
C SER A 165 -11.59 10.97 -3.15
N ASN A 166 -12.46 11.81 -2.58
CA ASN A 166 -13.51 11.37 -1.67
C ASN A 166 -14.81 11.01 -2.41
N ASP A 167 -14.90 11.19 -3.73
CA ASP A 167 -16.15 11.07 -4.48
C ASP A 167 -16.35 9.69 -5.14
N PHE A 168 -15.47 8.72 -4.90
CA PHE A 168 -15.60 7.36 -5.43
C PHE A 168 -16.29 6.42 -4.44
N TRP A 169 -17.61 6.35 -4.56
CA TRP A 169 -18.47 5.46 -3.79
C TRP A 169 -18.80 4.18 -4.58
N GLY A 170 -18.55 3.02 -3.99
CA GLY A 170 -18.64 1.73 -4.65
C GLY A 170 -17.33 1.32 -5.32
N TRP A 171 -17.34 0.21 -6.07
CA TRP A 171 -16.12 -0.37 -6.63
C TRP A 171 -15.53 0.51 -7.76
N GLY A 172 -14.22 0.82 -7.74
CA GLY A 172 -13.39 1.19 -8.89
C GLY A 172 -13.36 2.67 -9.34
N LEU A 173 -12.33 2.98 -10.13
CA LEU A 173 -11.93 4.30 -10.68
C LEU A 173 -11.20 5.22 -9.70
N GLU A 174 -11.20 4.91 -8.40
CA GLU A 174 -10.52 5.75 -7.41
C GLU A 174 -9.00 5.68 -7.52
N ASP A 175 -8.48 4.51 -7.92
CA ASP A 175 -7.09 4.25 -8.24
C ASP A 175 -6.67 4.91 -9.57
N ASP A 176 -7.54 4.88 -10.58
CA ASP A 176 -7.35 5.58 -11.85
C ASP A 176 -7.29 7.11 -11.65
N ASP A 177 -8.18 7.68 -10.83
CA ASP A 177 -8.13 9.10 -10.46
C ASP A 177 -6.86 9.44 -9.69
N PHE A 178 -6.43 8.57 -8.76
CA PHE A 178 -5.19 8.76 -8.03
C PHE A 178 -3.97 8.70 -8.96
N TYR A 179 -3.98 7.85 -9.99
CA TYR A 179 -2.93 7.88 -11.01
C TYR A 179 -2.88 9.23 -11.75
N LEU A 180 -4.04 9.79 -12.09
CA LEU A 180 -4.11 11.12 -12.71
C LEU A 180 -3.60 12.22 -11.76
N ARG A 181 -3.85 12.12 -10.45
CA ARG A 181 -3.27 13.03 -9.43
C ARG A 181 -1.75 13.00 -9.46
N LEU A 182 -1.18 11.80 -9.40
CA LEU A 182 0.28 11.62 -9.46
C LEU A 182 0.85 12.15 -10.77
N LYS A 183 0.15 11.94 -11.89
CA LYS A 183 0.55 12.46 -13.19
C LYS A 183 0.54 13.99 -13.24
N GLU A 184 -0.53 14.64 -12.78
CA GLU A 184 -0.64 16.11 -12.72
C GLU A 184 0.44 16.73 -11.82
N ALA A 185 0.86 16.02 -10.78
CA ALA A 185 1.93 16.44 -9.87
C ALA A 185 3.36 16.12 -10.37
N GLY A 186 3.51 15.59 -11.60
CA GLY A 186 4.82 15.21 -12.15
C GLY A 186 5.46 13.99 -11.49
N MET A 187 4.68 13.14 -10.82
CA MET A 187 5.15 11.97 -10.08
C MET A 187 4.93 10.63 -10.79
N ALA A 188 4.23 10.60 -11.93
CA ALA A 188 3.94 9.35 -12.63
C ALA A 188 5.21 8.57 -13.03
N ASP A 189 6.28 9.26 -13.42
CA ASP A 189 7.55 8.64 -13.81
C ASP A 189 8.35 8.09 -12.61
N ARG A 190 7.95 8.45 -11.37
CA ARG A 190 8.51 7.90 -10.13
C ARG A 190 7.88 6.55 -9.76
N ILE A 191 6.81 6.14 -10.44
CA ILE A 191 6.14 4.86 -10.19
C ILE A 191 7.02 3.71 -10.70
N ARG A 192 7.48 2.86 -9.78
CA ARG A 192 8.23 1.65 -10.07
C ARG A 192 7.34 0.43 -9.86
N ARG A 193 7.53 -0.56 -10.74
CA ARG A 193 6.80 -1.83 -10.74
C ARG A 193 7.82 -2.96 -10.71
N PRO A 194 7.51 -4.08 -10.05
CA PRO A 194 8.40 -5.23 -10.08
C PRO A 194 8.60 -5.74 -11.51
N SER A 195 9.79 -6.27 -11.76
CA SER A 195 10.15 -6.96 -12.99
C SER A 195 10.98 -8.19 -12.64
N ASN A 196 11.06 -9.15 -13.58
CA ASN A 196 11.94 -10.32 -13.47
C ASN A 196 11.80 -11.17 -12.18
N LEU A 197 10.61 -11.18 -11.57
CA LEU A 197 10.36 -11.91 -10.31
C LEU A 197 10.45 -13.44 -10.39
N GLY A 198 10.52 -14.05 -11.59
CA GLY A 198 10.40 -15.50 -11.79
C GLY A 198 8.99 -16.08 -11.55
N SER A 199 8.13 -15.38 -10.80
CA SER A 199 6.71 -15.70 -10.61
C SER A 199 5.82 -15.07 -11.70
N ASN A 200 4.53 -15.38 -11.65
CA ASN A 200 3.49 -14.85 -12.53
C ASN A 200 2.16 -14.64 -11.77
N ARG A 201 1.09 -14.34 -12.49
CA ARG A 201 -0.26 -14.10 -11.96
C ARG A 201 -0.78 -15.13 -10.96
N THR A 202 -0.38 -16.40 -11.06
CA THR A 202 -0.92 -17.48 -10.22
C THR A 202 -0.16 -17.70 -8.92
N ASN A 203 1.06 -17.18 -8.81
CA ASN A 203 1.96 -17.48 -7.67
C ASN A 203 2.73 -16.26 -7.14
N THR A 204 2.48 -15.04 -7.65
CA THR A 204 3.08 -13.83 -7.06
C THR A 204 2.30 -13.36 -5.83
N PHE A 205 0.96 -13.45 -5.89
CA PHE A 205 0.07 -13.08 -4.81
C PHE A 205 -0.94 -14.21 -4.56
N LEU A 206 -1.26 -14.44 -3.29
CA LEU A 206 -2.45 -15.18 -2.89
C LEU A 206 -3.63 -14.20 -2.86
N HIS A 207 -4.70 -14.52 -3.59
CA HIS A 207 -5.94 -13.73 -3.62
C HIS A 207 -7.00 -14.42 -2.76
N LEU A 208 -7.18 -13.93 -1.53
CA LEU A 208 -8.12 -14.43 -0.52
C LEU A 208 -9.54 -13.94 -0.81
N HIS A 209 -10.08 -14.31 -1.97
CA HIS A 209 -11.40 -13.85 -2.39
C HIS A 209 -12.40 -14.99 -2.44
N GLU A 210 -13.47 -14.86 -1.64
CA GLU A 210 -14.58 -15.81 -1.69
C GLU A 210 -15.27 -15.77 -3.06
N ARG A 211 -15.36 -16.94 -3.70
CA ARG A 211 -16.12 -17.11 -4.94
C ARG A 211 -17.58 -16.74 -4.69
N GLY A 212 -18.12 -15.80 -5.45
CA GLY A 212 -19.53 -15.43 -5.42
C GLY A 212 -19.86 -14.09 -4.78
N ARG A 213 -18.92 -13.40 -4.11
CA ARG A 213 -19.17 -12.02 -3.65
C ARG A 213 -19.28 -11.08 -4.84
N ARG A 214 -20.46 -10.48 -5.00
CA ARG A 214 -20.70 -9.50 -6.05
C ARG A 214 -19.93 -8.23 -5.71
N ARG A 215 -19.17 -7.72 -6.68
CA ARG A 215 -18.61 -6.38 -6.57
C ARG A 215 -19.76 -5.39 -6.67
N ASP A 216 -19.73 -4.39 -5.80
CA ASP A 216 -20.67 -3.27 -5.84
C ASP A 216 -20.32 -2.35 -7.01
N TYR A 217 -20.64 -2.79 -8.21
CA TYR A 217 -20.54 -1.96 -9.40
C TYR A 217 -21.59 -0.87 -9.29
N SER A 218 -21.21 0.41 -9.33
CA SER A 218 -22.22 1.44 -9.58
C SER A 218 -22.90 1.17 -10.92
N LEU A 219 -24.23 1.12 -10.88
CA LEU A 219 -25.11 0.84 -12.02
C LEU A 219 -25.18 2.04 -12.99
N ASP A 220 -24.65 3.21 -12.60
CA ASP A 220 -25.14 4.47 -13.14
C ASP A 220 -24.25 5.18 -14.16
N GLU A 221 -24.94 5.99 -14.96
CA GLU A 221 -24.44 7.03 -15.85
C GLU A 221 -23.33 7.91 -15.22
N TYR A 222 -23.36 8.11 -13.89
CA TYR A 222 -22.29 8.77 -13.12
C TYR A 222 -20.92 8.16 -13.43
N ARG A 223 -20.81 6.84 -13.40
CA ARG A 223 -19.55 6.14 -13.72
C ARG A 223 -19.12 6.37 -15.16
N LYS A 224 -20.07 6.40 -16.10
CA LYS A 224 -19.79 6.67 -17.52
C LYS A 224 -19.28 8.11 -17.72
N LYS A 225 -19.81 9.08 -16.98
CA LYS A 225 -19.37 10.49 -16.97
C LYS A 225 -18.00 10.65 -16.28
N ARG A 226 -17.77 9.97 -15.16
CA ARG A 226 -16.55 10.04 -14.35
C ARG A 226 -15.34 9.30 -14.91
N LYS A 227 -15.54 8.23 -15.69
CA LYS A 227 -14.45 7.51 -16.41
C LYS A 227 -13.52 8.40 -17.23
N ARG A 228 -13.88 9.67 -17.47
CA ARG A 228 -13.16 10.60 -18.32
C ARG A 228 -12.62 11.85 -17.60
N LYS A 229 -12.87 12.03 -16.29
CA LYS A 229 -12.50 13.29 -15.60
C LYS A 229 -11.91 13.07 -14.20
N ARG A 230 -10.77 13.72 -14.00
CA ARG A 230 -10.05 13.90 -12.74
C ARG A 230 -10.85 14.77 -11.76
N ASP A 231 -10.97 14.34 -10.50
CA ASP A 231 -11.66 15.07 -9.42
C ASP A 231 -10.77 16.12 -8.71
N LYS A 232 -10.86 17.38 -9.12
CA LYS A 232 -10.04 18.44 -8.53
C LYS A 232 -10.60 19.06 -7.25
N SER A 233 -11.83 18.73 -6.85
CA SER A 233 -12.50 19.40 -5.72
C SER A 233 -12.35 18.67 -4.40
N SER A 234 -12.18 17.34 -4.39
CA SER A 234 -12.08 16.57 -3.15
C SER A 234 -10.70 15.93 -2.93
N GLY A 235 -10.35 15.72 -1.67
CA GLY A 235 -9.09 15.09 -1.27
C GLY A 235 -8.91 14.98 0.24
N LEU A 236 -7.67 14.80 0.66
CA LEU A 236 -7.27 14.72 2.06
C LEU A 236 -7.67 15.98 2.86
N LEU A 237 -7.47 17.17 2.30
CA LEU A 237 -7.66 18.46 2.98
C LEU A 237 -9.12 18.80 3.30
N ASN A 238 -10.08 18.21 2.58
CA ASN A 238 -11.51 18.41 2.80
C ASN A 238 -12.27 17.10 3.01
N LEU A 239 -11.56 16.08 3.48
CA LEU A 239 -12.13 14.82 3.94
C LEU A 239 -13.06 15.09 5.14
N ASN A 240 -14.30 14.63 5.07
CA ASN A 240 -15.29 14.80 6.12
C ASN A 240 -15.74 13.43 6.65
N TYR A 241 -15.51 13.18 7.94
CA TYR A 241 -15.85 11.94 8.60
C TYR A 241 -15.96 12.14 10.12
N THR A 242 -16.59 11.18 10.79
CA THR A 242 -16.60 11.07 12.25
C THR A 242 -15.86 9.81 12.66
N LEU A 243 -14.86 9.94 13.54
CA LEU A 243 -14.25 8.80 14.22
C LEU A 243 -15.19 8.32 15.33
N LYS A 244 -15.75 7.12 15.18
CA LYS A 244 -16.66 6.50 16.17
C LYS A 244 -15.90 5.82 17.28
N ALA A 245 -14.82 5.12 16.95
CA ALA A 245 -13.94 4.47 17.91
C ALA A 245 -12.54 4.26 17.30
N CYS A 246 -11.52 4.26 18.15
CA CYS A 246 -10.20 3.75 17.82
C CYS A 246 -9.87 2.64 18.81
N ARG A 247 -9.72 1.41 18.32
CA ARG A 247 -9.50 0.22 19.13
C ARG A 247 -8.16 -0.41 18.79
N THR A 248 -7.34 -0.68 19.80
CA THR A 248 -6.19 -1.58 19.64
C THR A 248 -6.67 -3.01 19.84
N LEU A 249 -6.54 -3.83 18.80
CA LEU A 249 -6.90 -5.25 18.82
C LEU A 249 -5.65 -6.11 18.69
N LYS A 250 -5.72 -7.34 19.19
CA LYS A 250 -4.75 -8.39 18.88
C LYS A 250 -5.44 -9.46 18.05
N ILE A 251 -4.96 -9.67 16.83
CA ILE A 251 -5.43 -10.73 15.95
C ILE A 251 -4.28 -11.72 15.79
N ARG A 252 -4.42 -12.92 16.39
CA ARG A 252 -3.33 -13.94 16.45
C ARG A 252 -2.01 -13.33 16.94
N ASP A 253 -2.07 -12.62 18.07
CA ASP A 253 -0.97 -11.90 18.73
C ASP A 253 -0.37 -10.70 17.98
N ILE A 254 -0.87 -10.38 16.79
CA ILE A 254 -0.45 -9.20 16.03
C ILE A 254 -1.32 -8.01 16.44
N GLY A 255 -0.67 -6.95 16.93
CA GLY A 255 -1.33 -5.70 17.29
C GLY A 255 -1.80 -4.93 16.05
N VAL A 256 -3.07 -4.51 16.05
CA VAL A 256 -3.66 -3.68 14.99
C VAL A 256 -4.44 -2.52 15.59
N SER A 257 -4.42 -1.37 14.92
CA SER A 257 -5.28 -0.23 15.22
C SER A 257 -6.50 -0.28 14.29
N MET A 258 -7.70 -0.48 14.85
CA MET A 258 -8.96 -0.45 14.11
C MET A 258 -9.68 0.88 14.37
N LEU A 259 -9.86 1.66 13.32
CA LEU A 259 -10.59 2.93 13.33
C LEU A 259 -11.98 2.69 12.76
N ASP A 260 -13.00 2.77 13.61
CA ASP A 260 -14.39 2.77 13.15
C ASP A 260 -14.77 4.18 12.74
N VAL A 261 -15.14 4.37 11.48
CA VAL A 261 -15.41 5.69 10.92
C VAL A 261 -16.76 5.72 10.22
N ASN A 262 -17.45 6.85 10.36
CA ASN A 262 -18.59 7.20 9.52
C ASN A 262 -18.14 8.30 8.57
N LEU A 263 -18.10 8.01 7.28
CA LEU A 263 -17.90 9.03 6.27
C LEU A 263 -19.13 9.93 6.18
N PHE A 264 -18.92 11.20 5.84
CA PHE A 264 -20.02 12.09 5.50
C PHE A 264 -20.31 11.99 3.99
N CYS A 265 -21.60 11.91 3.64
CA CYS A 265 -22.05 12.07 2.27
C CYS A 265 -23.15 13.14 2.22
N ASP A 266 -22.98 14.12 1.33
CA ASP A 266 -24.05 15.04 0.97
C ASP A 266 -24.77 14.50 -0.29
N PRO A 267 -26.01 13.99 -0.17
CA PRO A 267 -26.75 13.44 -1.31
C PRO A 267 -27.06 14.48 -2.39
N THR A 268 -27.01 15.78 -2.09
CA THR A 268 -27.24 16.83 -3.10
C THR A 268 -26.08 16.94 -4.10
N PHE A 269 -24.86 16.56 -3.69
CA PHE A 269 -23.66 16.59 -4.54
C PHE A 269 -23.17 15.19 -4.93
N ALA A 270 -23.44 14.17 -4.11
CA ALA A 270 -22.95 12.81 -4.27
C ALA A 270 -24.07 11.77 -4.08
N SER A 271 -25.16 11.88 -4.83
CA SER A 271 -26.30 10.97 -4.74
C SER A 271 -25.92 9.49 -4.94
N HIS A 272 -24.81 9.21 -5.60
CA HIS A 272 -24.26 7.87 -5.83
C HIS A 272 -23.62 7.21 -4.60
N CYS A 273 -23.54 7.90 -3.46
CA CYS A 273 -23.02 7.33 -2.21
C CYS A 273 -23.97 6.34 -1.54
N TYR A 274 -25.27 6.40 -1.84
CA TYR A 274 -26.23 5.39 -1.40
C TYR A 274 -26.27 4.23 -2.39
N ALA A 275 -26.46 3.01 -1.88
CA ALA A 275 -26.87 1.90 -2.73
C ALA A 275 -28.28 2.21 -3.26
N VAL A 276 -28.48 2.11 -4.57
CA VAL A 276 -29.83 2.17 -5.13
C VAL A 276 -30.58 0.92 -4.64
N PRO A 277 -31.82 1.04 -4.12
CA PRO A 277 -32.63 -0.10 -3.68
C PRO A 277 -32.76 -1.19 -4.73
#